data_AF-A0A957HE68-F1
#
_entry.id   AF-A0A957HE68-F1
#
_cell.length_a   1.000
_cell.length_b   1.000
_cell.length_c   1.000
_cell.angle_alpha   90.00
_cell.angle_beta   90.00
_cell.angle_gamma   90.00
#
_symmetry.space_group_name_H-M   'P 1'
#
loop_
_entity.id
_entity.type
_entity.pdbx_description
1 polymer ?
#
loop_
_entity_poly.entity_id
_entity_poly.type
_entity_poly.pdbx_seq_one_letter_code
_entity_poly.pdbx_strand_id
1 'polypeptide(L)'
;MLDTLLRLIAFPAGLLVVSYVLTSAVRSFVLPRGDNVWLTRVTFGVVLWFFRLRTRKASTYEQRDRIMALFAPLTLLVLPVVWLVLVLAGYTLMFWAAGIHDFYTAFSTSGSSLLTLGFAPVNSLSTTIL
;
A
#
# COMPACT_ATOMS: atom_id res chain seq x y z
N MET A 1 -4.77 -21.59 -21.62
CA MET A 1 -5.73 -20.46 -21.82
C MET A 1 -6.08 -19.75 -20.51
N LEU A 2 -6.53 -20.45 -19.46
CA LEU A 2 -6.91 -19.80 -18.19
C LEU A 2 -5.76 -19.00 -17.54
N ASP A 3 -4.55 -19.58 -17.47
CA ASP A 3 -3.37 -18.89 -16.91
C ASP A 3 -3.04 -17.60 -17.66
N THR A 4 -3.06 -17.62 -19.00
CA THR A 4 -2.84 -16.45 -19.84
C THR A 4 -3.89 -15.36 -19.60
N LEU A 5 -5.17 -15.73 -19.45
CA LEU A 5 -6.26 -14.81 -19.11
C LEU A 5 -6.05 -14.17 -17.73
N LEU A 6 -5.66 -14.98 -16.73
CA LEU A 6 -5.38 -14.47 -15.38
C LEU A 6 -4.21 -13.47 -15.41
N ARG A 7 -3.15 -13.75 -16.16
CA ARG A 7 -2.01 -12.83 -16.33
C ARG A 7 -2.41 -11.54 -17.05
N LEU A 8 -3.22 -11.67 -18.11
CA LEU A 8 -3.73 -10.53 -18.88
C LEU A 8 -4.57 -9.58 -18.04
N ILE A 9 -5.26 -10.09 -17.01
CA ILE A 9 -6.05 -9.29 -16.07
C ILE A 9 -5.18 -8.80 -14.89
N ALA A 10 -4.27 -9.63 -14.40
CA ALA A 10 -3.43 -9.31 -13.24
C ALA A 10 -2.48 -8.13 -13.51
N PHE A 11 -1.88 -8.06 -14.70
CA PHE A 11 -0.99 -6.95 -15.06
C PHE A 11 -1.69 -5.58 -15.02
N PRO A 12 -2.79 -5.34 -15.77
CA PRO A 12 -3.49 -4.06 -15.71
C PRO A 12 -4.11 -3.81 -14.34
N ALA A 13 -4.57 -4.84 -13.62
CA ALA A 13 -5.04 -4.66 -12.23
C ALA A 13 -3.92 -4.11 -11.33
N GLY A 14 -2.72 -4.69 -11.39
CA GLY A 14 -1.56 -4.21 -10.65
C GLY A 14 -1.17 -2.79 -11.04
N LEU A 15 -1.12 -2.49 -12.35
CA LEU A 15 -0.82 -1.16 -12.87
C LEU A 15 -1.84 -0.10 -12.41
N LEU A 16 -3.13 -0.44 -12.41
CA LEU A 16 -4.19 0.44 -11.92
C LEU A 16 -4.05 0.71 -10.43
N VAL A 17 -3.72 -0.30 -9.63
CA VAL A 17 -3.46 -0.13 -8.19
C VAL A 17 -2.28 0.81 -7.97
N VAL A 18 -1.14 0.58 -8.62
CA VAL A 18 0.05 1.43 -8.48
C VAL A 18 -0.26 2.87 -8.92
N SER A 19 -0.90 3.04 -10.08
CA SER A 19 -1.27 4.36 -10.60
C SER A 19 -2.24 5.12 -9.67
N TYR A 20 -3.20 4.40 -9.08
CA TYR A 20 -4.13 4.96 -8.11
C TYR A 20 -3.42 5.41 -6.83
N VAL A 21 -2.51 4.59 -6.30
CA VAL A 21 -1.72 4.92 -5.11
C VAL A 21 -0.81 6.12 -5.36
N LEU A 22 -0.12 6.18 -6.50
CA LEU A 22 0.71 7.33 -6.86
C LEU A 22 -0.13 8.61 -6.95
N THR A 23 -1.29 8.55 -7.60
CA THR A 23 -2.22 9.69 -7.68
C THR A 23 -2.70 10.10 -6.28
N SER A 24 -3.02 9.13 -5.42
CA SER A 24 -3.41 9.37 -4.02
C SER A 24 -2.30 10.04 -3.24
N ALA A 25 -1.05 9.60 -3.41
CA ALA A 25 0.12 10.13 -2.72
C ALA A 25 0.39 11.58 -3.14
N VAL A 26 0.40 11.86 -4.45
CA VAL A 26 0.57 13.21 -4.99
C VAL A 26 -0.52 14.14 -4.48
N ARG A 27 -1.80 13.72 -4.56
CA ARG A 27 -2.91 14.57 -4.08
C ARG A 27 -2.88 14.81 -2.57
N SER A 28 -2.37 13.86 -1.79
CA SER A 28 -2.34 13.99 -0.32
C SER A 28 -1.14 14.80 0.18
N PHE A 29 0.02 14.74 -0.48
CA PHE A 29 1.25 15.41 -0.03
C PHE A 29 1.63 16.66 -0.81
N VAL A 30 1.37 16.71 -2.11
CA VAL A 30 1.86 17.79 -2.99
C VAL A 30 0.83 18.90 -3.12
N LEU A 31 -0.46 18.57 -3.11
CA LEU A 31 -1.50 19.58 -3.23
C LEU A 31 -1.62 20.38 -1.91
N PRO A 32 -1.48 21.71 -1.94
CA PRO A 32 -1.55 22.57 -0.75
C PRO A 32 -2.99 22.77 -0.24
N ARG A 33 -3.93 21.91 -0.64
CA ARG A 33 -5.34 21.95 -0.25
C ARG A 33 -5.74 20.59 0.31
N GLY A 34 -6.61 20.58 1.32
CA GLY A 34 -7.16 19.37 1.93
C GLY A 34 -8.06 18.60 0.96
N ASP A 35 -7.46 17.99 -0.06
CA ASP A 35 -8.17 17.19 -1.03
C ASP A 35 -8.63 15.89 -0.37
N ASN A 36 -9.89 15.54 -0.59
CA ASN A 36 -10.53 14.45 0.13
C ASN A 36 -10.33 13.13 -0.61
N VAL A 37 -9.10 12.62 -0.57
CA VAL A 37 -8.72 11.37 -1.22
C VAL A 37 -9.31 10.18 -0.47
N TRP A 38 -9.99 9.29 -1.20
CA TRP A 38 -10.69 8.14 -0.62
C TRP A 38 -9.76 7.23 0.20
N LEU A 39 -8.57 6.91 -0.33
CA LEU A 39 -7.60 6.05 0.36
C LEU A 39 -7.15 6.65 1.70
N THR A 40 -6.90 7.95 1.72
CA THR A 40 -6.59 8.71 2.94
C THR A 40 -7.75 8.62 3.93
N ARG A 41 -8.97 8.89 3.49
CA ARG A 41 -10.16 8.83 4.35
C ARG A 41 -10.37 7.44 4.96
N VAL A 42 -10.25 6.38 4.16
CA VAL A 42 -10.39 5.00 4.64
C VAL A 42 -9.31 4.68 5.66
N THR A 43 -8.06 5.06 5.39
CA THR A 43 -6.93 4.85 6.31
C THR A 43 -7.19 5.53 7.66
N PHE A 44 -7.61 6.80 7.65
CA PHE A 44 -7.98 7.53 8.87
C PHE A 44 -9.14 6.86 9.62
N GLY A 45 -10.16 6.39 8.89
CA GLY A 45 -11.30 5.67 9.48
C GLY A 45 -10.90 4.37 10.17
N VAL A 46 -10.05 3.56 9.52
CA VAL A 46 -9.54 2.29 10.08
C VAL A 46 -8.68 2.54 11.31
N VAL A 47 -7.74 3.48 11.25
CA VAL A 47 -6.91 3.81 12.42
C VAL A 47 -7.78 4.36 13.56
N LEU A 48 -8.75 5.22 13.26
CA LEU A 48 -9.67 5.75 14.27
C LEU A 48 -10.48 4.65 14.93
N TRP A 49 -10.90 3.63 14.16
CA TRP A 49 -11.60 2.47 14.71
C TRP A 49 -10.72 1.72 15.73
N PHE A 50 -9.44 1.47 15.42
CA PHE A 50 -8.50 0.86 16.38
C PHE A 50 -8.29 1.73 17.63
N PHE A 51 -8.15 3.05 17.46
CA PHE A 51 -8.03 3.97 18.60
C PHE A 51 -9.30 3.98 19.47
N ARG A 52 -10.48 3.95 18.85
CA ARG A 52 -11.76 3.83 19.57
C ARG A 52 -11.86 2.53 20.36
N LEU A 53 -11.38 1.41 19.84
CA LEU A 53 -11.29 0.16 20.59
C LEU A 53 -10.38 0.30 21.82
N ARG A 54 -9.30 1.08 21.71
CA ARG A 54 -8.39 1.33 22.84
C ARG A 54 -9.01 2.27 23.88
N THR A 55 -9.66 3.35 23.45
CA THR A 55 -10.29 4.32 24.36
C THR A 55 -11.52 3.77 25.08
N ARG A 56 -12.15 2.69 24.59
CA ARG A 56 -13.20 1.95 25.33
C ARG A 56 -12.75 1.48 26.72
N LYS A 57 -11.44 1.24 26.91
CA LYS A 57 -10.87 0.82 28.19
C LYS A 57 -10.49 1.99 29.12
N ALA A 58 -10.57 3.24 28.63
CA ALA A 58 -10.25 4.43 29.41
C ALA A 58 -11.48 4.91 30.19
N SER A 59 -11.32 5.08 31.50
CA SER A 59 -12.39 5.47 32.42
C SER A 59 -12.52 6.99 32.57
N THR A 60 -11.43 7.75 32.38
CA THR A 60 -11.44 9.22 32.50
C THR A 60 -11.27 9.93 31.17
N TYR A 61 -11.66 11.20 31.13
CA TYR A 61 -11.52 12.05 29.94
C TYR A 61 -10.04 12.25 29.58
N GLU A 62 -9.18 12.49 30.57
CA GLU A 62 -7.75 12.75 30.40
C GLU A 62 -7.03 11.54 29.79
N GLN A 63 -7.43 10.32 30.18
CA GLN A 63 -6.90 9.10 29.59
C GLN A 63 -7.30 8.95 28.12
N ARG A 64 -8.56 9.27 27.78
CA ARG A 64 -9.05 9.20 26.39
C ARG A 64 -8.34 10.24 25.53
N ASP A 65 -8.21 11.46 26.03
CA ASP A 65 -7.53 12.55 25.34
C ASP A 65 -6.06 12.21 25.06
N ARG A 66 -5.33 11.72 26.08
CA ARG A 66 -3.93 11.29 25.91
C ARG A 66 -3.75 10.20 24.85
N ILE A 67 -4.69 9.24 24.75
CA ILE A 67 -4.67 8.23 23.70
C ILE A 67 -4.95 8.87 22.34
N MET A 68 -5.99 9.71 22.25
CA MET A 68 -6.39 10.36 20.99
C MET A 68 -5.36 11.39 20.49
N ALA A 69 -4.53 11.97 21.36
CA ALA A 69 -3.43 12.85 20.96
C ALA A 69 -2.45 12.18 19.98
N LEU A 70 -2.28 10.85 20.08
CA LEU A 70 -1.42 10.06 19.17
C LEU A 70 -2.12 9.69 17.85
N PHE A 71 -3.43 9.89 17.72
CA PHE A 71 -4.20 9.46 16.55
C PHE A 71 -3.69 10.13 15.27
N ALA A 72 -3.64 11.46 15.23
CA ALA A 72 -3.20 12.20 14.06
C ALA A 72 -1.75 11.85 13.64
N PRO A 73 -0.73 11.93 14.51
CA PRO A 73 0.64 11.63 14.10
C PRO A 73 0.83 10.17 13.68
N LEU A 74 0.23 9.20 14.38
CA LEU A 74 0.35 7.80 13.98
C LEU A 74 -0.38 7.52 12.66
N THR A 75 -1.56 8.12 12.43
CA THR A 75 -2.28 7.92 11.17
C THR A 75 -1.49 8.48 9.98
N LEU A 76 -0.83 9.63 10.17
CA LEU A 76 0.06 10.20 9.15
C LEU A 76 1.24 9.28 8.81
N LEU A 77 1.81 8.57 9.80
CA LEU A 77 2.85 7.57 9.57
C LEU A 77 2.33 6.29 8.93
N VAL A 78 1.08 5.89 9.23
CA VAL A 78 0.44 4.71 8.64
C VAL A 78 0.14 4.92 7.16
N LEU A 79 -0.15 6.15 6.73
CA LEU A 79 -0.49 6.49 5.35
C LEU A 79 0.55 5.99 4.31
N PRO A 80 1.85 6.33 4.42
CA PRO A 80 2.86 5.82 3.49
C PRO A 80 3.05 4.31 3.61
N VAL A 81 2.87 3.71 4.79
CA VAL A 81 2.93 2.25 4.96
C VAL A 81 1.83 1.57 4.15
N VAL A 82 0.60 2.09 4.21
CA VAL A 82 -0.52 1.58 3.39
C VAL A 82 -0.22 1.71 1.90
N TRP A 83 0.36 2.82 1.46
CA TRP A 83 0.76 3.00 0.07
C TRP A 83 1.83 1.99 -0.36
N LEU A 84 2.87 1.80 0.45
CA LEU A 84 3.92 0.82 0.16
C LEU A 84 3.35 -0.61 0.07
N VAL A 85 2.45 -0.99 0.97
CA VAL A 85 1.80 -2.32 0.92
C VAL A 85 0.96 -2.49 -0.36
N LEU A 86 0.23 -1.46 -0.78
CA LEU A 86 -0.55 -1.52 -2.02
C LEU A 86 0.32 -1.52 -3.27
N VAL A 87 1.41 -0.75 -3.28
CA VAL A 87 2.40 -0.73 -4.37
C VAL A 87 3.10 -2.09 -4.46
N LEU A 88 3.50 -2.67 -3.33
CA LEU A 88 4.04 -4.03 -3.24
C LEU A 88 3.08 -5.05 -3.84
N ALA A 89 1.80 -5.01 -3.47
CA ALA A 89 0.79 -5.90 -4.03
C ALA A 89 0.60 -5.68 -5.55
N GLY A 90 0.56 -4.41 -6.00
CA GLY A 90 0.42 -4.07 -7.41
C GLY A 90 1.59 -4.56 -8.26
N TYR A 91 2.83 -4.32 -7.83
CA TYR A 91 4.02 -4.83 -8.50
C TYR A 91 4.12 -6.35 -8.44
N THR A 92 3.73 -6.99 -7.32
CA THR A 92 3.67 -8.46 -7.24
C THR A 92 2.77 -9.04 -8.33
N LEU A 93 1.60 -8.45 -8.58
CA LEU A 93 0.70 -8.85 -9.66
C LEU A 93 1.33 -8.64 -11.04
N MET A 94 2.00 -7.50 -11.25
CA MET A 94 2.67 -7.17 -12.50
C MET A 94 3.84 -8.13 -12.79
N PHE A 95 4.69 -8.43 -11.80
CA PHE A 95 5.79 -9.39 -11.92
C PHE A 95 5.30 -10.81 -12.16
N TRP A 96 4.23 -11.22 -11.46
CA TRP A 96 3.62 -12.52 -11.67
C TRP A 96 3.10 -12.65 -13.11
N ALA A 97 2.42 -11.62 -13.61
CA ALA A 97 1.92 -11.57 -14.98
C ALA A 97 3.04 -11.53 -16.03
N ALA A 98 4.15 -10.83 -15.74
CA ALA A 98 5.28 -10.62 -16.63
C ALA A 98 6.19 -11.86 -16.84
N GLY A 99 5.95 -12.94 -16.10
CA GLY A 99 6.64 -14.22 -16.33
C GLY A 99 7.15 -14.91 -15.07
N ILE A 100 7.04 -14.29 -13.88
CA ILE A 100 7.42 -14.98 -12.63
C ILE A 100 6.27 -15.92 -12.22
N HIS A 101 6.40 -17.19 -12.56
CA HIS A 101 5.34 -18.19 -12.37
C HIS A 101 5.03 -18.49 -10.88
N ASP A 102 6.03 -18.35 -10.00
CA ASP A 102 5.85 -18.52 -8.57
C ASP A 102 5.45 -17.18 -7.90
N PHE A 103 4.32 -17.19 -7.20
CA PHE A 103 3.77 -15.99 -6.56
C PHE A 103 4.66 -15.51 -5.40
N TYR A 104 5.28 -16.43 -4.66
CA TYR A 104 6.21 -16.07 -3.58
C TYR A 104 7.45 -15.36 -4.13
N THR A 105 8.01 -15.88 -5.23
CA THR A 105 9.12 -15.23 -5.93
C THR A 105 8.72 -13.85 -6.46
N ALA A 106 7.53 -13.70 -7.05
CA ALA A 106 7.04 -12.40 -7.52
C ALA A 106 6.91 -11.37 -6.37
N PHE A 107 6.41 -11.81 -5.21
CA PHE A 107 6.33 -10.99 -3.99
C PHE A 107 7.72 -10.61 -3.46
N SER A 108 8.63 -11.58 -3.38
CA SER A 108 10.00 -11.35 -2.95
C SER A 108 10.75 -10.39 -3.88
N THR A 109 10.57 -10.52 -5.20
CA THR A 109 11.13 -9.58 -6.19
C THR A 109 10.55 -8.19 -6.01
N SER A 110 9.23 -8.08 -5.89
CA SER A 110 8.57 -6.78 -5.64
C SER A 110 9.07 -6.11 -4.36
N GLY A 111 9.16 -6.86 -3.25
CA GLY A 111 9.63 -6.34 -1.96
C GLY A 111 11.10 -5.95 -1.99
N SER A 112 11.95 -6.77 -2.62
CA SER A 112 13.36 -6.47 -2.79
C SER A 112 13.60 -5.20 -3.61
N SER A 113 12.84 -4.99 -4.69
CA SER A 113 12.94 -3.77 -5.51
C SER A 113 12.38 -2.55 -4.77
N LEU A 114 11.18 -2.67 -4.18
CA LEU A 114 10.50 -1.57 -3.48
C LEU A 114 11.29 -1.08 -2.25
N LEU A 115 11.88 -2.02 -1.50
CA LEU A 115 12.68 -1.74 -0.32
C LEU A 115 14.17 -1.59 -0.64
N THR A 116 14.55 -1.63 -1.92
CA THR A 116 15.94 -1.42 -2.40
C THR A 116 16.97 -2.42 -1.87
N LEU A 117 16.53 -3.62 -1.48
CA LEU A 117 17.38 -4.66 -0.89
C LEU A 117 18.26 -5.38 -1.93
N GLY A 118 17.80 -5.49 -3.19
CA GLY A 118 18.57 -6.08 -4.29
C GLY A 118 18.86 -7.59 -4.20
N PHE A 119 18.13 -8.36 -3.39
CA PHE A 119 18.35 -9.81 -3.22
C PHE A 119 17.69 -10.67 -4.31
N ALA A 120 16.73 -10.13 -5.05
CA ALA A 120 15.99 -10.89 -6.06
C ALA A 120 16.72 -10.92 -7.42
N PRO A 121 17.00 -12.10 -8.00
CA PRO A 121 17.65 -12.21 -9.29
C PRO A 121 16.73 -11.78 -10.44
N VAL A 122 17.24 -10.93 -11.33
CA VAL A 122 16.55 -10.50 -12.55
C VAL A 122 17.01 -11.38 -13.70
N ASN A 123 16.10 -12.18 -14.24
CA ASN A 123 16.41 -13.21 -15.24
C ASN A 123 15.80 -12.93 -16.62
N SER A 124 15.08 -11.81 -16.80
CA SER A 124 14.43 -11.45 -18.08
C SER A 124 14.28 -9.94 -18.25
N LEU A 125 14.23 -9.49 -19.52
CA LEU A 125 14.09 -8.06 -19.87
C LEU A 125 12.77 -7.43 -19.36
N SER A 126 11.68 -8.20 -19.32
CA SER A 126 10.39 -7.73 -18.81
C SER A 126 10.46 -7.43 -17.31
N THR A 127 11.17 -8.27 -16.55
CA THR A 127 11.44 -8.03 -15.12
C THR A 127 12.40 -6.86 -14.89
N THR A 128 13.32 -6.57 -15.82
CA THR A 128 14.27 -5.44 -15.70
C THR A 128 13.60 -4.07 -15.84
N ILE A 129 12.59 -3.96 -16.70
CA ILE A 129 11.94 -2.68 -17.02
C ILE A 129 10.90 -2.28 -15.95
N LEU A 130 10.39 -3.26 -15.19
CA LEU A 130 9.39 -3.09 -14.14
C LEU A 130 10.02 -2.70 -12.79
#